data_AF-A0A1C2DDD7-F1
#
_entry.id   AF-A0A1C2DDD7-F1
#
_cell.length_a   1.000
_cell.length_b   1.000
_cell.length_c   1.000
_cell.angle_alpha   90.00
_cell.angle_beta   90.00
_cell.angle_gamma   90.00
#
_symmetry.space_group_name_H-M   'P 1'
#
loop_
_entity.id
_entity.type
_entity.pdbx_description
1 polymer ?
#
loop_
_entity_poly.entity_id
_entity_poly.type
_entity_poly.pdbx_seq_one_letter_code
_entity_poly.pdbx_strand_id
1 'polypeptide(L)'
;MTVFLRALYGPFGRSEDRVGQAVVNPPHGWVRQVDWHFFGIREDNSMGRWCVRFKVREREWSAFALPMAEAIKVGGKWEKPLLDPAFVDAYVPDKPMLYGRTYLDILKPRLSKEDIAFAARLAMKAVR
;
A
#
# COMPACT_ATOMS: atom_id res chain seq x y z
N MET A 1 16.28 -5.08 -12.75
CA MET A 1 15.80 -6.08 -11.76
C MET A 1 14.31 -6.25 -12.00
N THR A 2 13.84 -7.49 -12.10
CA THR A 2 12.40 -7.81 -12.24
C THR A 2 11.86 -8.20 -10.87
N VAL A 3 10.64 -7.80 -10.56
CA VAL A 3 9.96 -8.12 -9.31
C VAL A 3 8.88 -9.17 -9.60
N PHE A 4 8.77 -10.18 -8.72
CA PHE A 4 7.84 -11.29 -8.87
C PHE A 4 6.89 -11.40 -7.68
N LEU A 5 5.61 -11.62 -7.96
CA LEU A 5 4.57 -11.90 -6.97
C LEU A 5 3.78 -13.13 -7.40
N ARG A 6 3.59 -14.10 -6.49
CA ARG A 6 2.78 -15.30 -6.76
C ARG A 6 1.31 -14.98 -6.77
N ALA A 7 0.88 -14.20 -5.79
CA ALA A 7 -0.50 -13.75 -5.67
C ALA A 7 -0.52 -12.29 -5.20
N LEU A 8 -1.55 -11.58 -5.61
CA LEU A 8 -1.76 -10.19 -5.23
C LEU A 8 -3.26 -9.93 -5.19
N TYR A 9 -3.69 -9.25 -4.14
CA TYR A 9 -5.07 -8.94 -3.83
C TYR A 9 -5.20 -7.44 -3.49
N GLY A 10 -6.38 -6.89 -3.74
CA GLY A 10 -6.69 -5.47 -3.56
C GLY A 10 -6.72 -4.66 -4.86
N PRO A 11 -6.84 -3.33 -4.75
CA PRO A 11 -6.69 -2.55 -3.52
C PRO A 11 -7.82 -2.81 -2.50
N PHE A 12 -7.49 -2.91 -1.22
CA PHE A 12 -8.46 -3.13 -0.12
C PHE A 12 -9.04 -1.84 0.47
N GLY A 13 -8.61 -0.69 -0.07
CA GLY A 13 -9.04 0.63 0.36
C GLY A 13 -8.00 1.68 0.03
N ARG A 14 -8.42 2.95 0.13
CA ARG A 14 -7.54 4.12 0.02
C ARG A 14 -7.49 4.84 1.36
N SER A 15 -6.30 5.27 1.78
CA SER A 15 -6.09 6.13 2.94
C SER A 15 -5.54 7.47 2.48
N GLU A 16 -6.07 8.56 3.04
CA GLU A 16 -5.60 9.92 2.78
C GLU A 16 -4.75 10.39 3.95
N ASP A 17 -3.59 10.97 3.65
CA ASP A 17 -2.79 11.67 4.63
C ASP A 17 -2.96 13.18 4.40
N ARG A 18 -3.48 13.87 5.42
CA ARG A 18 -3.90 15.27 5.35
C ARG A 18 -3.03 16.14 6.25
N VAL A 19 -2.55 17.26 5.71
CA VAL A 19 -1.77 18.25 6.48
C VAL A 19 -2.75 19.18 7.21
N GLY A 20 -2.54 19.37 8.52
CA GLY A 20 -3.38 20.21 9.38
C GLY A 20 -4.28 19.43 10.36
N GLN A 21 -4.19 18.10 10.38
CA GLN A 21 -5.01 17.26 11.27
C GLN A 21 -4.42 17.20 12.70
N ALA A 22 -4.74 18.20 13.52
CA ALA A 22 -4.50 18.16 14.96
C ALA A 22 -5.73 17.56 15.68
N VAL A 23 -5.80 16.23 15.75
CA VAL A 23 -6.51 15.32 16.69
C VAL A 23 -8.00 15.56 17.06
N VAL A 24 -8.60 16.76 16.97
CA VAL A 24 -9.94 17.03 17.51
C VAL A 24 -10.69 18.06 16.67
N ASN A 25 -11.12 17.72 15.44
CA ASN A 25 -12.30 18.25 14.69
C ASN A 25 -12.25 17.91 13.17
N PRO A 26 -13.41 17.86 12.45
CA PRO A 26 -13.54 17.32 11.08
C PRO A 26 -12.94 18.26 9.98
N PRO A 27 -12.87 17.84 8.68
CA PRO A 27 -11.64 17.69 7.92
C PRO A 27 -11.07 19.02 7.38
N HIS A 28 -10.52 19.86 8.25
CA HIS A 28 -9.75 21.02 7.83
C HIS A 28 -8.30 20.59 7.52
N GLY A 29 -7.98 20.49 6.23
CA GLY A 29 -6.64 20.13 5.76
C GLY A 29 -6.63 19.69 4.30
N TRP A 30 -5.54 20.02 3.59
CA TRP A 30 -5.34 19.55 2.22
C TRP A 30 -4.71 18.16 2.21
N VAL A 31 -5.09 17.33 1.24
CA VAL A 31 -4.56 15.96 1.10
C VAL A 31 -3.14 16.04 0.53
N ARG A 32 -2.15 15.58 1.30
CA ARG A 32 -0.75 15.53 0.89
C ARG A 32 -0.48 14.34 -0.02
N GLN A 33 -1.01 13.18 0.35
CA GLN A 33 -0.84 11.94 -0.40
C GLN A 33 -2.04 11.02 -0.19
N VAL A 34 -2.22 10.10 -1.15
CA VAL A 34 -3.23 9.04 -1.10
C VAL A 34 -2.54 7.71 -1.31
N ASP A 35 -2.90 6.73 -0.49
CA ASP A 35 -2.25 5.45 -0.35
C ASP A 35 -3.28 4.32 -0.57
N TRP A 36 -3.03 3.44 -1.54
CA TRP A 36 -3.85 2.26 -1.83
C TRP A 36 -3.12 1.00 -1.39
N HIS A 37 -3.76 0.20 -0.53
CA HIS A 37 -3.14 -0.94 0.13
C HIS A 37 -3.45 -2.26 -0.57
N PHE A 38 -2.42 -3.06 -0.74
CA PHE A 38 -2.45 -4.39 -1.35
C PHE A 38 -1.82 -5.40 -0.41
N PHE A 39 -2.32 -6.63 -0.48
CA PHE A 39 -1.73 -7.79 0.19
C PHE A 39 -1.48 -8.89 -0.84
N GLY A 40 -0.55 -9.78 -0.57
CA GLY A 40 -0.21 -10.84 -1.50
C GLY A 40 0.93 -11.71 -1.01
N ILE A 41 1.38 -12.57 -1.91
CA ILE A 41 2.39 -13.60 -1.65
C ILE A 41 3.59 -13.32 -2.56
N ARG A 42 4.77 -13.22 -1.95
CA ARG A 42 6.05 -13.03 -2.64
C ARG A 42 6.50 -14.31 -3.34
N GLU A 43 7.57 -14.20 -4.11
CA GLU A 43 8.22 -15.35 -4.77
C GLU A 43 8.67 -16.43 -3.78
N ASP A 44 9.15 -16.03 -2.60
CA ASP A 44 9.60 -16.90 -1.50
C ASP A 44 8.46 -17.46 -0.64
N ASN A 45 7.21 -17.36 -1.09
CA ASN A 45 5.99 -17.75 -0.38
C ASN A 45 5.67 -16.93 0.88
N SER A 46 6.45 -15.90 1.20
CA SER A 46 6.14 -15.04 2.32
C SER A 46 4.99 -14.06 2.00
N MET A 47 4.17 -13.77 3.00
CA MET A 47 3.14 -12.73 2.90
C MET A 47 3.77 -11.34 2.83
N GLY A 48 3.22 -10.50 1.96
CA GLY A 48 3.63 -9.11 1.80
C GLY A 48 2.45 -8.13 1.80
N ARG A 49 2.74 -6.91 2.22
CA ARG A 49 1.88 -5.73 2.10
C ARG A 49 2.59 -4.70 1.27
N TRP A 50 1.87 -4.12 0.32
CA TRP A 50 2.37 -3.05 -0.52
C TRP A 50 1.39 -1.89 -0.53
N CYS A 51 1.93 -0.72 -0.80
CA CYS A 51 1.14 0.47 -0.99
C CYS A 51 1.52 1.14 -2.31
N VAL A 52 0.51 1.50 -3.10
CA VAL A 52 0.67 2.48 -4.17
C VAL A 52 0.33 3.84 -3.59
N ARG A 53 1.24 4.79 -3.74
CA ARG A 53 1.08 6.16 -3.27
C ARG A 53 1.02 7.12 -4.44
N PHE A 54 0.10 8.07 -4.34
CA PHE A 54 0.10 9.27 -5.15
C PHE A 54 0.38 10.48 -4.28
N LYS A 55 1.47 11.18 -4.54
CA LYS A 55 1.81 12.45 -3.89
C LYS A 55 1.13 13.59 -4.64
N VAL A 56 0.22 14.29 -3.99
CA VAL A 56 -0.74 15.18 -4.66
C VAL A 56 -0.06 16.38 -5.33
N ARG A 57 0.86 17.07 -4.62
CA ARG A 57 1.55 18.25 -5.15
C ARG A 57 2.62 17.92 -6.18
N GLU A 58 3.40 16.87 -5.92
CA GLU A 58 4.45 16.37 -6.82
C GLU A 58 3.84 15.71 -8.07
N ARG A 59 2.58 15.28 -8.01
CA ARG A 59 1.87 14.52 -9.05
C ARG A 59 2.59 13.22 -9.42
N GLU A 60 3.30 12.66 -8.45
CA GLU A 60 4.11 11.47 -8.62
C GLU A 60 3.44 10.24 -8.04
N TRP A 61 3.64 9.13 -8.74
CA TRP A 61 3.24 7.80 -8.29
C TRP A 61 4.48 7.05 -7.80
N SER A 62 4.34 6.39 -6.65
CA SER A 62 5.37 5.50 -6.11
C SER A 62 4.74 4.24 -5.53
N ALA A 63 5.50 3.16 -5.43
CA ALA A 63 5.09 1.96 -4.70
C ALA A 63 6.16 1.60 -3.67
N PHE A 64 5.72 1.14 -2.49
CA PHE A 64 6.62 0.68 -1.45
C PHE A 64 6.03 -0.50 -0.70
N ALA A 65 6.92 -1.34 -0.15
CA ALA A 65 6.52 -2.43 0.73
C ALA A 65 6.34 -1.89 2.15
N LEU A 66 5.26 -2.29 2.80
CA LEU A 66 5.02 -2.03 4.21
C LEU A 66 5.43 -3.27 5.01
N PRO A 67 6.17 -3.13 6.12
CA PRO A 67 6.40 -4.23 7.04
C PRO A 67 5.04 -4.79 7.51
N MET A 68 4.85 -6.10 7.41
CA MET A 68 3.69 -6.78 8.01
C MET A 68 3.76 -6.84 9.54
N ALA A 69 4.95 -6.63 10.10
CA ALA A 69 5.20 -6.59 11.53
C ALA A 69 5.03 -5.15 12.04
N GLU A 70 3.82 -4.74 12.37
CA GLU A 70 3.69 -3.72 13.40
C GLU A 70 4.22 -4.33 14.70
N ALA A 71 5.03 -3.56 15.45
CA ALA A 71 5.48 -4.02 16.75
C ALA A 71 4.23 -4.25 17.60
N ILE A 72 4.04 -5.47 18.09
CA ILE A 72 2.95 -5.80 18.99
C ILE A 72 3.43 -5.59 20.42
N LYS A 73 2.52 -5.17 21.32
CA LYS A 73 2.87 -4.95 22.72
C LYS A 73 2.64 -6.25 23.49
N VAL A 74 3.71 -6.96 23.85
CA VAL A 74 3.68 -8.20 24.65
C VAL A 74 4.23 -7.87 26.04
N GLY A 75 3.43 -8.08 27.10
CA GLY A 75 3.85 -7.79 28.47
C GLY A 75 4.27 -6.32 28.71
N GLY A 76 3.72 -5.37 27.96
CA GLY A 76 4.06 -3.95 28.07
C GLY A 76 5.30 -3.51 27.28
N LYS A 77 6.03 -4.43 26.63
CA LYS A 77 7.15 -4.13 25.75
C LYS A 77 6.74 -4.19 24.29
N TRP A 78 7.24 -3.26 23.48
CA TRP A 78 7.06 -3.29 22.03
C TRP A 78 8.01 -4.33 21.44
N GLU A 79 7.46 -5.44 20.96
CA GLU A 79 8.21 -6.51 20.31
C GLU A 79 7.86 -6.49 18.82
N LYS A 80 8.89 -6.43 17.97
CA LYS A 80 8.67 -6.81 16.57
C LYS A 80 8.40 -8.30 16.59
N PRO A 81 7.23 -8.78 16.13
CA PRO A 81 7.04 -10.21 16.01
C PRO A 81 8.19 -10.74 15.14
N LEU A 82 9.01 -11.63 15.71
CA LEU A 82 9.81 -12.54 14.89
C LEU A 82 8.80 -13.13 13.91
N LEU A 83 9.06 -12.98 12.60
CA LEU A 83 8.21 -13.54 11.55
C LEU A 83 7.86 -14.96 11.95
N ASP A 84 6.65 -15.17 12.45
CA ASP A 84 6.23 -16.50 12.87
C ASP A 84 6.22 -17.33 11.58
N PRO A 85 6.98 -18.44 11.51
CA PRO A 85 6.93 -19.35 10.37
C PRO A 85 5.51 -19.79 10.03
N ALA A 86 4.54 -19.71 10.96
CA ALA A 86 3.12 -19.94 10.68
C ALA A 86 2.48 -18.90 9.72
N PHE A 87 3.09 -17.73 9.48
CA PHE A 87 2.73 -16.81 8.38
C PHE A 87 3.31 -17.23 7.02
N VAL A 88 4.16 -18.26 6.98
CA VAL A 88 4.83 -18.80 5.77
C VAL A 88 3.99 -19.89 5.10
N ASP A 89 2.98 -20.44 5.79
CA ASP A 89 1.98 -21.36 5.22
C ASP A 89 0.77 -20.60 4.61
N ALA A 90 1.04 -19.48 3.94
CA ALA A 90 0.01 -18.83 3.15
C ALA A 90 -0.35 -19.73 1.97
N TYR A 91 -1.61 -20.19 1.91
CA TYR A 91 -2.16 -20.90 0.74
C TYR A 91 -1.73 -20.19 -0.54
N VAL A 92 -0.89 -20.86 -1.35
CA VAL A 92 -0.44 -20.36 -2.65
C VAL A 92 -1.48 -20.82 -3.67
N PRO A 93 -2.30 -19.92 -4.23
CA PRO A 93 -3.23 -20.30 -5.27
C PRO A 93 -2.45 -20.75 -6.51
N ASP A 94 -2.95 -21.76 -7.22
CA ASP A 94 -2.42 -22.13 -8.54
C ASP A 94 -2.81 -21.07 -9.57
N LYS A 95 -2.05 -19.98 -9.59
CA LYS A 95 -2.22 -18.82 -10.47
C LYS A 95 -0.88 -18.44 -11.09
N PRO A 96 -0.88 -17.91 -12.32
CA PRO A 96 0.35 -17.46 -12.95
C PRO A 96 1.00 -16.34 -12.12
N MET A 97 2.33 -16.41 -11.99
CA MET A 97 3.12 -15.38 -11.33
C MET A 97 2.97 -14.04 -12.06
N LEU A 98 2.84 -12.98 -11.28
CA LEU A 98 2.82 -11.60 -11.73
C LEU A 98 4.24 -11.05 -11.71
N TYR A 99 4.61 -10.30 -12.74
CA TYR A 99 5.95 -9.73 -12.82
C TYR A 99 5.94 -8.34 -13.44
N GLY A 100 6.97 -7.55 -13.12
CA GLY A 100 7.15 -6.20 -13.63
C GLY A 100 8.56 -5.69 -13.33
N ARG A 101 8.94 -4.55 -13.91
CA ARG A 101 10.25 -3.93 -13.62
C ARG A 101 10.28 -3.35 -12.21
N THR A 102 9.13 -2.91 -11.72
CA THR A 102 8.94 -2.38 -10.36
C THR A 102 7.63 -2.89 -9.75
N TYR A 103 7.47 -2.79 -8.42
CA TYR A 103 6.16 -3.00 -7.80
C TYR A 103 5.09 -2.06 -8.35
N LEU A 104 5.46 -0.83 -8.73
CA LEU A 104 4.50 0.14 -9.26
C LEU A 104 3.87 -0.36 -10.57
N ASP A 105 4.66 -0.99 -11.44
CA ASP A 105 4.18 -1.56 -12.71
C ASP A 105 3.15 -2.68 -12.51
N ILE A 106 3.27 -3.43 -11.41
CA ILE A 106 2.35 -4.52 -11.07
C ILE A 106 1.09 -3.99 -10.37
N LEU A 107 1.27 -3.04 -9.45
CA LEU A 107 0.21 -2.60 -8.53
C LEU A 107 -0.69 -1.51 -9.13
N LYS A 108 -0.11 -0.50 -9.79
CA LYS A 108 -0.86 0.67 -10.29
C LYS A 108 -1.95 0.30 -11.31
N PRO A 109 -1.72 -0.63 -12.27
CA PRO A 109 -2.76 -1.02 -13.22
C PRO A 109 -4.00 -1.66 -12.59
N ARG A 110 -3.93 -2.07 -11.31
CA ARG A 110 -5.06 -2.64 -10.57
C ARG A 110 -5.94 -1.61 -9.89
N LEU A 111 -5.55 -0.33 -9.92
CA LEU A 111 -6.41 0.75 -9.44
C LEU A 111 -7.61 0.90 -10.36
N SER A 112 -8.77 1.16 -9.78
CA SER A 112 -10.00 1.41 -10.54
C SER A 112 -9.93 2.73 -11.30
N LYS A 113 -10.81 2.94 -12.28
CA LYS A 113 -10.92 4.23 -12.98
C LYS A 113 -11.29 5.34 -11.98
N GLU A 114 -12.09 5.00 -10.98
CA GLU A 114 -12.52 5.88 -9.90
C GLU A 114 -11.35 6.33 -9.02
N ASP A 115 -10.41 5.44 -8.72
CA ASP A 115 -9.19 5.73 -7.96
C ASP A 115 -8.27 6.69 -8.71
N ILE A 116 -8.06 6.44 -10.01
CA ILE A 116 -7.26 7.32 -10.85
C ILE A 116 -7.91 8.69 -10.99
N ALA A 117 -9.23 8.74 -11.22
CA ALA A 117 -9.98 9.99 -11.27
C ALA A 117 -9.95 10.74 -9.95
N PHE A 118 -9.97 10.04 -8.81
CA PHE A 118 -9.86 10.63 -7.49
C PHE A 118 -8.49 11.31 -7.28
N ALA A 119 -7.39 10.62 -7.60
CA ALA A 119 -6.04 11.19 -7.55
C ALA A 119 -5.92 12.46 -8.43
N ALA A 120 -6.43 12.38 -9.67
CA ALA A 120 -6.41 13.52 -10.59
C ALA A 120 -7.19 14.72 -10.06
N ARG A 121 -8.39 14.50 -9.47
CA ARG A 121 -9.17 15.59 -8.86
C ARG A 121 -8.43 16.28 -7.73
N LEU A 122 -7.70 15.53 -6.89
CA LEU A 122 -6.90 16.11 -5.82
C LEU A 122 -5.73 16.94 -6.37
N ALA A 123 -5.01 16.42 -7.37
CA ALA A 123 -3.92 17.14 -8.01
C ALA A 123 -4.39 18.47 -8.64
N MET A 124 -5.57 18.49 -9.25
CA MET A 124 -6.15 19.72 -9.83
C MET A 124 -6.55 20.75 -8.77
N LYS A 125 -7.06 20.29 -7.62
CA LYS A 125 -7.42 21.17 -6.50
C LYS A 125 -6.20 21.80 -5.83
N ALA A 126 -5.06 21.12 -5.82
CA ALA A 126 -3.84 21.58 -5.14
C ALA A 126 -3.03 22.67 -5.89
N VAL A 127 -3.44 23.05 -7.10
CA VAL A 127 -2.79 24.10 -7.92
C VAL A 127 -3.30 25.51 -7.59
N ARG A 128 -4.46 25.59 -6.93
CA ARG A 128 -5.05 26.85 -6.46
C ARG A 128 -4.54 27.18 -5.07
#